data_AF-A0A6J3KWD2-F1
#
_entry.id   AF-A0A6J3KWD2-F1
#
_cell.length_a   1.000
_cell.length_b   1.000
_cell.length_c   1.000
_cell.angle_alpha   90.00
_cell.angle_beta   90.00
_cell.angle_gamma   90.00
#
_symmetry.space_group_name_H-M   'P 1'
#
loop_
_entity.id
_entity.type
_entity.pdbx_description
1 polymer ?
#
loop_
_entity_poly.entity_id
_entity_poly.type
_entity_poly.pdbx_seq_one_letter_code
_entity_poly.pdbx_strand_id
1 'polypeptide(L)'
;MEKGSKKEETQQDTTKVRDYIAKLRRSSRNRESYDEIAELEAELRRAYITKELQAQILERETERYIENVRKQQAAELMRLEQQAVLEDDLRQRSESLEKSEDYRKELTIQMKRKEEEKSLMMEEARHEREVLTEMDRIREQHEELKTLERKNQLAETLRRERLIFQEIRQIREEEERAAEADKLYKDEKYLKEIDERVKRVRNLYEEQLKRRERTTSKIANILINAETRKKERDILIDELIAEDVKYESLLKEEMENIQRKRMREELAVNLKEQIVFTEQCKLRYVEQDRMFAEEIMRKIVEDEKTARLTAAARRRMQLQYREDLARLIEARRKIREEEIFNTQETAKEEKRREKANLERIKEDRKRLLEKHASNVGDFINKSALSEEEQKIIEQFA
;
A
#
# COMPACT_ATOMS: atom_id res chain seq x y z
N MET A 1 151.52 109.63 181.72
CA MET A 1 150.66 109.46 182.98
C MET A 1 150.72 110.74 183.83
N GLU A 2 151.00 112.09 183.93
CA GLU A 2 150.37 111.77 185.25
C GLU A 2 149.01 111.08 185.03
N LYS A 3 149.29 111.57 184.40
CA LYS A 3 150.51 110.77 184.92
C LYS A 3 151.22 110.17 183.72
N GLY A 4 151.75 111.16 183.14
CA GLY A 4 153.16 110.67 183.19
C GLY A 4 153.70 110.51 181.78
N SER A 5 154.45 111.40 181.33
CA SER A 5 155.89 111.42 181.03
C SER A 5 156.11 111.90 179.59
N LYS A 6 156.59 112.74 179.85
CA LYS A 6 157.95 113.13 179.43
C LYS A 6 158.11 112.98 177.91
N LYS A 7 158.11 114.18 177.12
CA LYS A 7 159.53 114.57 176.88
C LYS A 7 159.75 114.89 175.40
N GLU A 8 159.64 115.78 174.97
CA GLU A 8 160.84 116.39 174.34
C GLU A 8 160.63 116.52 172.83
N GLU A 9 159.60 116.79 172.27
CA GLU A 9 159.84 117.31 170.90
C GLU A 9 158.75 118.33 170.54
N THR A 10 158.73 118.94 171.63
CA THR A 10 158.81 120.41 171.73
C THR A 10 159.51 121.02 170.51
N GLN A 11 158.85 120.95 169.25
CA GLN A 11 159.41 122.18 168.61
C GLN A 11 159.49 121.99 167.10
N GLN A 12 158.62 121.24 166.37
CA GLN A 12 158.79 121.34 164.89
C GLN A 12 157.48 120.94 164.19
N ASP A 13 156.53 120.70 164.78
CA ASP A 13 155.52 120.41 163.72
C ASP A 13 154.19 121.05 164.08
N THR A 14 154.41 121.64 165.45
CA THR A 14 154.13 122.95 166.07
C THR A 14 155.03 124.04 165.50
N THR A 15 155.71 123.78 164.09
CA THR A 15 155.74 125.04 163.32
C THR A 15 155.12 124.83 161.94
N LYS A 16 154.52 123.56 161.57
CA LYS A 16 154.16 123.44 160.12
C LYS A 16 152.64 123.46 159.96
N VAL A 17 151.85 122.98 161.14
CA VAL A 17 150.38 122.86 160.98
C VAL A 17 149.72 124.15 161.48
N ARG A 18 150.62 124.83 162.52
CA ARG A 18 150.19 126.19 162.94
C ARG A 18 150.65 127.24 161.94
N ASP A 19 151.71 126.84 160.95
CA ASP A 19 152.13 127.64 159.78
C ASP A 19 151.25 127.32 158.56
N TYR A 20 150.45 126.18 158.70
CA TYR A 20 149.60 125.86 157.53
C TYR A 20 148.18 126.36 157.74
N ILE A 21 147.92 126.50 159.08
CA ILE A 21 146.53 126.94 159.36
C ILE A 21 146.52 128.46 159.53
N ALA A 22 147.80 129.04 159.84
CA ALA A 22 147.93 130.52 159.88
C ALA A 22 148.24 131.05 158.46
N LYS A 23 148.77 130.06 157.51
CA LYS A 23 148.92 130.42 156.07
C LYS A 23 147.60 130.23 155.32
N LEU A 24 146.67 129.40 155.99
CA LEU A 24 145.34 129.22 155.39
C LEU A 24 144.38 130.31 155.88
N ARG A 25 144.94 131.08 157.05
CA ARG A 25 144.10 132.17 157.60
C ARG A 25 144.60 133.53 157.09
N ARG A 26 145.81 133.62 156.50
CA ARG A 26 146.35 134.86 155.89
C ARG A 26 146.18 134.81 154.37
N SER A 27 145.67 133.61 154.11
CA SER A 27 145.33 133.56 152.67
C SER A 27 143.81 133.60 152.50
N SER A 28 143.15 133.78 153.75
CA SER A 28 141.68 133.74 153.62
C SER A 28 141.10 135.08 154.08
N ARG A 29 142.09 136.38 154.23
CA ARG A 29 141.48 137.65 154.67
C ARG A 29 141.93 138.77 153.72
N ASN A 30 142.06 138.48 152.37
CA ASN A 30 142.22 139.45 151.26
C ASN A 30 141.07 139.27 150.26
N ARG A 31 140.05 139.86 150.45
CA ARG A 31 138.82 140.40 149.84
C ARG A 31 139.10 141.00 148.46
N GLU A 32 140.10 140.36 147.51
CA GLU A 32 140.11 140.79 146.09
C GLU A 32 140.62 139.66 145.21
N SER A 33 140.52 138.31 145.60
CA SER A 33 140.91 137.17 144.74
C SER A 33 139.82 136.10 144.80
N TYR A 34 138.42 136.31 144.97
CA TYR A 34 137.33 135.32 144.93
C TYR A 34 136.21 135.82 144.01
N ASP A 35 136.28 136.86 143.25
CA ASP A 35 135.30 137.31 142.23
C ASP A 35 135.81 136.97 140.82
N GLU A 36 137.06 136.63 140.52
CA GLU A 36 137.54 136.20 139.19
C GLU A 36 137.46 134.67 139.04
N ILE A 37 137.51 133.99 140.14
CA ILE A 37 137.38 132.51 140.10
C ILE A 37 135.90 132.14 140.01
N ALA A 38 134.98 132.82 140.49
CA ALA A 38 133.52 132.57 140.31
C ALA A 38 133.08 132.98 138.90
N GLU A 39 133.72 133.93 138.30
CA GLU A 39 133.40 134.28 136.89
C GLU A 39 134.00 133.26 135.92
N LEU A 40 135.07 132.65 136.22
CA LEU A 40 135.61 131.58 135.36
C LEU A 40 134.80 130.29 135.51
N GLU A 41 134.33 130.06 136.66
CA GLU A 41 133.46 128.87 136.85
C GLU A 41 132.13 129.05 136.13
N ALA A 42 131.55 130.19 136.05
CA ALA A 42 130.30 130.45 135.31
C ALA A 42 130.55 130.39 133.79
N GLU A 43 131.72 130.77 133.38
CA GLU A 43 132.01 130.67 131.93
C GLU A 43 132.29 129.23 131.52
N LEU A 44 132.86 128.46 132.40
CA LEU A 44 133.08 127.05 132.04
C LEU A 44 131.75 126.28 132.06
N ARG A 45 130.85 126.63 132.94
CA ARG A 45 129.51 125.97 132.91
C ARG A 45 128.75 126.37 131.64
N ARG A 46 128.89 127.53 131.13
CA ARG A 46 128.22 127.93 129.86
C ARG A 46 128.84 127.20 128.67
N ALA A 47 130.09 127.07 128.71
CA ALA A 47 130.74 126.34 127.60
C ALA A 47 130.32 124.86 127.58
N TYR A 48 130.16 124.29 128.77
CA TYR A 48 129.72 122.87 128.78
C TYR A 48 128.27 122.75 128.33
N ILE A 49 127.42 123.67 128.58
CA ILE A 49 126.02 123.63 128.12
C ILE A 49 125.97 123.85 126.60
N THR A 50 126.79 124.67 126.11
CA THR A 50 126.82 124.85 124.63
C THR A 50 127.33 123.60 123.92
N LYS A 51 128.32 122.96 124.45
CA LYS A 51 128.78 121.69 123.86
C LYS A 51 127.67 120.63 123.85
N GLU A 52 126.88 120.51 124.87
CA GLU A 52 125.79 119.52 124.91
C GLU A 52 124.67 119.88 123.93
N LEU A 53 124.41 121.14 123.84
CA LEU A 53 123.35 121.55 122.89
C LEU A 53 123.80 121.27 121.45
N GLN A 54 125.06 121.52 121.15
CA GLN A 54 125.53 121.18 119.80
C GLN A 54 125.44 119.68 119.53
N ALA A 55 125.73 118.85 120.46
CA ALA A 55 125.60 117.39 120.25
C ALA A 55 124.13 116.98 120.04
N GLN A 56 123.18 117.66 120.69
CA GLN A 56 121.76 117.32 120.52
C GLN A 56 121.25 117.75 119.13
N ILE A 57 121.77 118.91 118.73
CA ILE A 57 121.32 119.34 117.38
C ILE A 57 121.87 118.37 116.33
N LEU A 58 123.04 117.90 116.44
CA LEU A 58 123.59 116.94 115.46
C LEU A 58 122.85 115.61 115.50
N GLU A 59 122.45 115.13 116.65
CA GLU A 59 121.69 113.87 116.73
C GLU A 59 120.31 114.02 116.05
N ARG A 60 119.73 115.17 116.30
CA ARG A 60 118.41 115.34 115.66
C ARG A 60 118.53 115.42 114.14
N GLU A 61 119.61 116.08 113.68
CA GLU A 61 119.77 116.14 112.21
C GLU A 61 120.10 114.76 111.62
N THR A 62 120.83 113.91 112.33
CA THR A 62 121.11 112.53 111.83
C THR A 62 119.84 111.69 111.83
N GLU A 63 119.01 111.89 112.81
CA GLU A 63 117.76 111.10 112.82
C GLU A 63 116.85 111.53 111.66
N ARG A 64 116.78 112.81 111.36
CA ARG A 64 115.96 113.25 110.21
C ARG A 64 116.51 112.67 108.90
N TYR A 65 117.84 112.66 108.83
CA TYR A 65 118.41 112.08 107.61
C TYR A 65 118.10 110.59 107.50
N ILE A 66 118.13 109.83 108.59
CA ILE A 66 117.84 108.38 108.54
C ILE A 66 116.36 108.19 108.18
N GLU A 67 115.49 108.93 108.68
CA GLU A 67 114.05 108.76 108.36
C GLU A 67 113.79 109.07 106.89
N ASN A 68 114.44 110.13 106.42
CA ASN A 68 114.26 110.42 104.98
C ASN A 68 114.77 109.26 104.10
N VAL A 69 115.85 108.66 104.48
CA VAL A 69 116.36 107.53 103.67
C VAL A 69 115.38 106.35 103.77
N ARG A 70 114.79 106.10 104.89
CA ARG A 70 113.83 104.98 105.01
C ARG A 70 112.57 105.25 104.17
N LYS A 71 112.11 106.49 104.16
CA LYS A 71 110.91 106.80 103.34
C LYS A 71 111.21 106.61 101.85
N GLN A 72 112.43 107.04 101.43
CA GLN A 72 112.77 106.82 100.01
C GLN A 72 112.86 105.33 99.68
N GLN A 73 113.43 104.54 100.59
CA GLN A 73 113.50 103.08 100.31
C GLN A 73 112.11 102.45 100.30
N ALA A 74 111.24 102.89 101.17
CA ALA A 74 109.88 102.32 101.17
C ALA A 74 109.13 102.72 99.88
N ALA A 75 109.36 103.94 99.40
CA ALA A 75 108.67 104.35 98.16
C ALA A 75 109.22 103.55 96.96
N GLU A 76 110.50 103.29 96.96
CA GLU A 76 111.06 102.48 95.84
C GLU A 76 110.53 101.04 95.88
N LEU A 77 110.40 100.46 97.02
CA LEU A 77 109.87 99.09 97.12
C LEU A 77 108.40 99.05 96.67
N MET A 78 107.63 100.05 96.99
CA MET A 78 106.21 100.06 96.56
C MET A 78 106.12 100.20 95.04
N ARG A 79 107.01 101.00 94.46
CA ARG A 79 107.01 101.11 92.99
C ARG A 79 107.37 99.77 92.33
N LEU A 80 108.31 99.07 92.86
CA LEU A 80 108.69 97.77 92.26
C LEU A 80 107.57 96.76 92.43
N GLU A 81 106.85 96.77 93.54
CA GLU A 81 105.72 95.83 93.72
C GLU A 81 104.59 96.15 92.74
N GLN A 82 104.34 97.41 92.52
CA GLN A 82 103.29 97.77 91.54
C GLN A 82 103.68 97.32 90.14
N GLN A 83 104.97 97.49 89.85
CA GLN A 83 105.41 96.99 88.52
C GLN A 83 105.29 95.48 88.43
N ALA A 84 105.55 94.73 89.46
CA ALA A 84 105.43 93.26 89.42
C ALA A 84 103.97 92.83 89.27
N VAL A 85 103.05 93.57 89.88
CA VAL A 85 101.61 93.20 89.76
C VAL A 85 101.14 93.48 88.33
N LEU A 86 101.57 94.57 87.75
CA LEU A 86 101.16 94.86 86.37
C LEU A 86 101.72 93.82 85.40
N GLU A 87 102.99 93.40 85.68
CA GLU A 87 103.57 92.35 84.79
C GLU A 87 102.82 91.02 84.93
N ASP A 88 102.42 90.66 86.10
CA ASP A 88 101.67 89.41 86.30
C ASP A 88 100.28 89.50 85.64
N ASP A 89 99.62 90.69 85.74
CA ASP A 89 98.31 90.84 85.09
C ASP A 89 98.43 90.72 83.57
N LEU A 90 99.53 91.32 83.04
CA LEU A 90 99.74 91.19 81.59
C LEU A 90 100.00 89.73 81.20
N ARG A 91 100.70 89.01 82.04
CA ARG A 91 100.97 87.59 81.71
C ARG A 91 99.67 86.78 81.76
N GLN A 92 98.86 87.04 82.73
CA GLN A 92 97.60 86.26 82.83
C GLN A 92 96.69 86.59 81.64
N ARG A 93 96.65 87.85 81.23
CA ARG A 93 95.80 88.20 80.07
C ARG A 93 96.33 87.55 78.79
N SER A 94 97.65 87.52 78.65
CA SER A 94 98.22 86.86 77.46
C SER A 94 97.93 85.36 77.45
N GLU A 95 98.00 84.71 78.63
CA GLU A 95 97.72 83.26 78.66
C GLU A 95 96.23 82.99 78.39
N SER A 96 95.37 83.87 78.93
CA SER A 96 93.93 83.68 78.67
C SER A 96 93.63 83.86 77.18
N LEU A 97 94.27 84.85 76.59
CA LEU A 97 94.06 85.04 75.14
C LEU A 97 94.59 83.84 74.34
N GLU A 98 95.75 83.34 74.76
CA GLU A 98 96.29 82.17 74.04
C GLU A 98 95.37 80.95 74.18
N LYS A 99 94.85 80.74 75.35
CA LYS A 99 93.94 79.59 75.54
C LYS A 99 92.65 79.79 74.73
N SER A 100 92.19 81.03 74.71
CA SER A 100 90.97 81.29 73.92
C SER A 100 91.24 81.06 72.43
N GLU A 101 92.43 81.50 71.97
CA GLU A 101 92.78 81.26 70.55
C GLU A 101 92.93 79.77 70.25
N ASP A 102 93.57 79.03 71.15
CA ASP A 102 93.69 77.57 70.95
C ASP A 102 92.31 76.90 70.92
N TYR A 103 91.49 77.40 71.80
CA TYR A 103 90.14 76.80 71.80
C TYR A 103 89.40 77.14 70.51
N ARG A 104 89.53 78.35 70.06
CA ARG A 104 88.90 78.71 68.77
C ARG A 104 89.44 77.85 67.63
N LYS A 105 90.74 77.63 67.62
CA LYS A 105 91.31 76.79 66.55
C LYS A 105 90.76 75.36 66.65
N GLU A 106 90.64 74.82 67.84
CA GLU A 106 90.11 73.44 67.97
C GLU A 106 88.65 73.38 67.49
N LEU A 107 87.91 74.45 67.80
CA LEU A 107 86.51 74.42 67.35
C LEU A 107 86.44 74.48 65.82
N THR A 108 87.29 75.27 65.26
CA THR A 108 87.30 75.35 63.79
C THR A 108 87.67 73.98 63.18
N ILE A 109 88.62 73.31 63.83
CA ILE A 109 89.02 71.99 63.30
C ILE A 109 87.84 71.01 63.46
N GLN A 110 87.09 71.07 64.53
CA GLN A 110 85.94 70.16 64.71
C GLN A 110 84.85 70.45 63.67
N MET A 111 84.71 71.76 63.41
CA MET A 111 83.68 72.10 62.41
C MET A 111 84.09 71.58 61.03
N LYS A 112 85.37 71.75 60.77
CA LYS A 112 85.84 71.23 59.47
C LYS A 112 85.69 69.71 59.40
N ARG A 113 85.98 68.99 60.45
CA ARG A 113 85.80 67.52 60.45
C ARG A 113 84.33 67.14 60.23
N LYS A 114 83.47 67.88 60.86
CA LYS A 114 82.05 67.54 60.69
C LYS A 114 81.59 67.82 59.26
N GLU A 115 82.11 68.92 58.72
CA GLU A 115 81.75 69.21 57.32
C GLU A 115 82.28 68.12 56.37
N GLU A 116 83.50 67.71 56.60
CA GLU A 116 84.03 66.62 55.76
C GLU A 116 83.22 65.32 55.91
N GLU A 117 82.85 65.04 57.12
CA GLU A 117 82.02 63.82 57.31
C GLU A 117 80.68 63.97 56.56
N LYS A 118 80.08 65.16 56.62
CA LYS A 118 78.81 65.36 55.88
C LYS A 118 79.04 65.19 54.37
N SER A 119 80.14 65.76 53.93
CA SER A 119 80.43 65.59 52.49
C SER A 119 80.62 64.11 52.12
N LEU A 120 81.31 63.37 52.95
CA LEU A 120 81.49 61.94 52.64
C LEU A 120 80.14 61.21 52.68
N MET A 121 79.28 61.56 53.60
CA MET A 121 77.96 60.89 53.67
C MET A 121 77.14 61.23 52.42
N MET A 122 77.21 62.41 52.02
CA MET A 122 76.48 62.78 50.80
C MET A 122 77.01 62.02 49.58
N GLU A 123 78.29 61.94 49.52
CA GLU A 123 78.85 61.17 48.39
C GLU A 123 78.43 59.69 48.46
N GLU A 124 78.45 59.15 49.64
CA GLU A 124 78.01 57.75 49.75
C GLU A 124 76.52 57.62 49.39
N ALA A 125 75.77 58.60 49.78
CA ALA A 125 74.34 58.54 49.42
C ALA A 125 74.15 58.63 47.89
N ARG A 126 74.92 59.50 47.31
CA ARG A 126 74.85 59.57 45.83
C ARG A 126 75.25 58.25 45.19
N HIS A 127 76.35 57.74 45.71
CA HIS A 127 76.77 56.43 45.17
C HIS A 127 75.69 55.37 45.37
N GLU A 128 75.08 55.35 46.55
CA GLU A 128 74.03 54.34 46.80
C GLU A 128 72.83 54.56 45.86
N ARG A 129 72.52 55.77 45.60
CA ARG A 129 71.39 56.02 44.69
C ARG A 129 71.73 55.54 43.27
N GLU A 130 72.93 55.85 42.90
CA GLU A 130 73.35 55.35 41.56
C GLU A 130 73.26 53.83 41.46
N VAL A 131 73.70 53.18 42.50
CA VAL A 131 73.63 51.70 42.47
C VAL A 131 72.16 51.25 42.42
N LEU A 132 71.32 51.91 43.16
CA LEU A 132 69.91 51.48 43.17
C LEU A 132 69.26 51.74 41.80
N THR A 133 69.59 52.87 41.24
CA THR A 133 69.06 53.15 39.89
C THR A 133 69.53 52.10 38.89
N GLU A 134 70.79 51.72 38.98
CA GLU A 134 71.28 50.67 38.07
C GLU A 134 70.58 49.33 38.32
N MET A 135 70.37 49.01 39.55
CA MET A 135 69.67 47.74 39.84
C MET A 135 68.24 47.78 39.29
N ASP A 136 67.62 48.96 39.45
CA ASP A 136 66.25 49.04 38.90
C ASP A 136 66.28 48.90 37.37
N ARG A 137 67.24 49.51 36.77
CA ARG A 137 67.35 49.36 35.30
C ARG A 137 67.55 47.89 34.90
N ILE A 138 68.41 47.21 35.60
CA ILE A 138 68.65 45.79 35.25
C ILE A 138 67.39 44.97 35.49
N ARG A 139 66.72 45.25 36.55
CA ARG A 139 65.48 44.48 36.82
C ARG A 139 64.43 44.75 35.74
N GLU A 140 64.32 45.99 35.36
CA GLU A 140 63.31 46.31 34.33
C GLU A 140 63.67 45.63 33.00
N GLN A 141 64.92 45.68 32.66
CA GLN A 141 65.33 45.00 31.41
C GLN A 141 65.09 43.49 31.47
N HIS A 142 65.43 42.96 32.61
CA HIS A 142 65.21 41.51 32.74
C HIS A 142 63.72 41.16 32.65
N GLU A 143 62.90 41.93 33.30
CA GLU A 143 61.46 41.62 33.26
C GLU A 143 60.92 41.81 31.83
N GLU A 144 61.38 42.84 31.21
CA GLU A 144 60.96 43.04 29.80
C GLU A 144 61.39 41.86 28.91
N LEU A 145 62.58 41.43 29.08
CA LEU A 145 63.04 40.28 28.28
C LEU A 145 62.22 39.02 28.62
N LYS A 146 61.97 38.83 29.88
CA LYS A 146 61.17 37.64 30.26
C LYS A 146 59.77 37.72 29.63
N THR A 147 59.22 38.92 29.71
CA THR A 147 57.88 39.05 29.13
C THR A 147 57.92 38.81 27.61
N LEU A 148 58.87 39.35 27.00
CA LEU A 148 59.01 39.11 25.55
C LEU A 148 59.23 37.63 25.25
N GLU A 149 60.08 36.97 25.99
CA GLU A 149 60.28 35.52 25.77
C GLU A 149 58.98 34.74 25.95
N ARG A 150 58.24 35.11 26.95
CA ARG A 150 56.95 34.40 27.14
C ARG A 150 56.02 34.66 25.95
N LYS A 151 55.99 35.88 25.49
CA LYS A 151 55.14 36.17 24.33
C LYS A 151 55.59 35.37 23.10
N ASN A 152 56.88 35.36 22.94
CA ASN A 152 57.38 34.58 21.79
C ASN A 152 57.07 33.09 21.93
N GLN A 153 57.24 32.55 23.13
CA GLN A 153 56.92 31.12 23.32
C GLN A 153 55.42 30.87 23.05
N LEU A 154 54.65 31.74 23.51
CA LEU A 154 53.21 31.55 23.26
C LEU A 154 52.91 31.64 21.76
N ALA A 155 53.48 32.60 21.12
CA ALA A 155 53.28 32.71 19.65
C ALA A 155 53.72 31.43 18.92
N GLU A 156 54.85 30.87 19.33
CA GLU A 156 55.32 29.63 18.68
C GLU A 156 54.35 28.47 18.94
N THR A 157 53.86 28.38 20.15
CA THR A 157 52.91 27.28 20.45
C THR A 157 51.63 27.46 19.63
N LEU A 158 51.21 28.65 19.50
CA LEU A 158 49.96 28.86 18.74
C LEU A 158 50.19 28.54 17.26
N ARG A 159 51.36 28.97 16.77
CA ARG A 159 51.68 28.60 15.37
C ARG A 159 51.67 27.08 15.17
N ARG A 160 52.25 26.38 16.11
CA ARG A 160 52.26 24.91 15.98
C ARG A 160 50.83 24.34 16.08
N GLU A 161 50.08 24.87 17.01
CA GLU A 161 48.70 24.35 17.16
C GLU A 161 47.88 24.63 15.90
N ARG A 162 48.07 25.78 15.36
CA ARG A 162 47.35 26.09 14.11
C ARG A 162 47.71 25.10 13.00
N LEU A 163 48.96 24.80 12.89
CA LEU A 163 49.36 23.82 11.85
C LEU A 163 48.74 22.45 12.13
N ILE A 164 48.71 22.09 13.38
CA ILE A 164 48.12 20.78 13.71
C ILE A 164 46.62 20.80 13.39
N PHE A 165 46.05 21.87 13.69
CA PHE A 165 44.58 21.93 13.43
C PHE A 165 44.31 21.87 11.93
N GLN A 166 45.08 22.59 11.22
CA GLN A 166 44.91 22.52 9.75
C GLN A 166 45.13 21.09 9.23
N GLU A 167 46.15 20.42 9.78
CA GLU A 167 46.38 19.02 9.35
C GLU A 167 45.20 18.12 9.73
N ILE A 168 44.69 18.36 10.90
CA ILE A 168 43.55 17.51 11.33
C ILE A 168 42.34 17.80 10.43
N ARG A 169 42.17 19.03 10.18
CA ARG A 169 41.04 19.37 9.30
C ARG A 169 41.19 18.69 7.93
N GLN A 170 42.36 18.75 7.40
CA GLN A 170 42.58 18.10 6.09
C GLN A 170 42.35 16.59 6.18
N ILE A 171 42.81 16.01 7.20
CA ILE A 171 42.61 14.55 7.34
C ILE A 171 41.11 14.24 7.42
N ARG A 172 40.41 15.04 8.11
CA ARG A 172 38.95 14.77 8.24
C ARG A 172 38.26 14.94 6.88
N GLU A 173 38.66 16.00 6.24
CA GLU A 173 38.06 16.19 4.90
C GLU A 173 38.37 15.01 3.97
N GLU A 174 39.56 14.57 4.00
CA GLU A 174 39.91 13.39 3.18
C GLU A 174 39.13 12.14 3.62
N GLU A 175 39.01 11.96 4.90
CA GLU A 175 38.23 10.79 5.37
C GLU A 175 36.77 10.87 4.91
N GLU A 176 36.27 12.07 4.98
CA GLU A 176 34.87 12.23 4.52
C GLU A 176 34.76 11.95 3.02
N ARG A 177 35.68 12.50 2.29
CA ARG A 177 35.67 12.19 0.86
C ARG A 177 35.79 10.68 0.60
N ALA A 178 36.70 10.04 1.27
CA ALA A 178 36.84 8.57 1.12
C ALA A 178 35.55 7.84 1.53
N ALA A 179 34.95 8.29 2.63
CA ALA A 179 33.70 7.63 3.06
C ALA A 179 32.58 7.83 2.02
N GLU A 180 32.55 9.05 1.48
CA GLU A 180 31.52 9.28 0.45
C GLU A 180 31.80 8.42 -0.79
N ALA A 181 33.03 8.32 -1.16
CA ALA A 181 33.36 7.46 -2.31
C ALA A 181 33.00 5.99 -2.04
N ASP A 182 33.26 5.55 -0.80
CA ASP A 182 32.89 4.17 -0.47
C ASP A 182 31.36 3.97 -0.53
N LYS A 183 30.64 4.99 -0.06
CA LYS A 183 29.17 4.87 -0.13
C LYS A 183 28.71 4.81 -1.59
N LEU A 184 29.33 5.65 -2.35
CA LEU A 184 28.94 5.63 -3.77
C LEU A 184 29.25 4.27 -4.41
N TYR A 185 30.42 3.79 -4.08
CA TYR A 185 30.77 2.45 -4.59
C TYR A 185 29.76 1.40 -4.13
N LYS A 186 29.41 1.41 -2.88
CA LYS A 186 28.44 0.41 -2.38
C LYS A 186 27.07 0.61 -3.06
N ASP A 187 26.72 1.86 -3.23
CA ASP A 187 25.42 2.11 -3.88
C ASP A 187 25.44 1.58 -5.34
N GLU A 188 26.52 1.87 -6.00
CA GLU A 188 26.63 1.34 -7.38
C GLU A 188 26.53 -0.19 -7.41
N LYS A 189 27.23 -0.81 -6.51
CA LYS A 189 27.13 -2.29 -6.45
C LYS A 189 25.70 -2.75 -6.18
N TYR A 190 25.11 -2.07 -5.28
CA TYR A 190 23.72 -2.45 -4.95
C TYR A 190 22.81 -2.25 -6.17
N LEU A 191 23.00 -1.19 -6.88
CA LEU A 191 22.13 -0.96 -8.06
C LEU A 191 22.39 -2.02 -9.13
N LYS A 192 23.63 -2.35 -9.30
CA LYS A 192 23.91 -3.45 -10.25
C LYS A 192 23.22 -4.74 -9.83
N GLU A 193 23.19 -5.02 -8.52
CA GLU A 193 22.49 -6.24 -8.06
C GLU A 193 20.99 -6.16 -8.37
N ILE A 194 20.46 -5.02 -8.23
CA ILE A 194 19.02 -4.88 -8.50
C ILE A 194 18.77 -5.07 -10.01
N ASP A 195 19.62 -4.40 -10.76
CA ASP A 195 19.46 -4.58 -12.23
C ASP A 195 19.53 -6.06 -12.63
N GLU A 196 20.45 -6.76 -12.04
CA GLU A 196 20.54 -8.21 -12.35
C GLU A 196 19.28 -8.96 -11.91
N ARG A 197 18.77 -8.55 -10.76
CA ARG A 197 17.53 -9.23 -10.30
C ARG A 197 16.38 -8.94 -11.26
N VAL A 198 16.38 -7.73 -11.68
CA VAL A 198 15.28 -7.37 -12.59
C VAL A 198 15.43 -8.15 -13.91
N LYS A 199 16.65 -8.20 -14.38
CA LYS A 199 16.88 -8.99 -15.61
C LYS A 199 16.47 -10.46 -15.41
N ARG A 200 16.77 -11.00 -14.24
CA ARG A 200 16.39 -12.41 -14.00
C ARG A 200 14.87 -12.57 -14.00
N VAL A 201 14.25 -11.62 -13.39
CA VAL A 201 12.77 -11.73 -13.34
C VAL A 201 12.22 -11.57 -14.76
N ARG A 202 12.70 -10.63 -15.45
CA ARG A 202 12.26 -10.46 -16.84
C ARG A 202 12.48 -11.74 -17.66
N ASN A 203 13.66 -12.31 -17.54
CA ASN A 203 13.92 -13.57 -18.27
C ASN A 203 12.93 -14.68 -17.86
N LEU A 204 12.67 -14.74 -16.55
CA LEU A 204 11.71 -15.79 -16.11
C LEU A 204 10.32 -15.51 -16.70
N TYR A 205 10.01 -14.24 -16.68
CA TYR A 205 8.69 -13.91 -17.25
C TYR A 205 8.63 -14.28 -18.74
N GLU A 206 9.65 -13.92 -19.48
CA GLU A 206 9.67 -14.27 -20.90
C GLU A 206 9.61 -15.79 -21.11
N GLU A 207 10.34 -16.52 -20.27
CA GLU A 207 10.27 -17.99 -20.40
C GLU A 207 8.86 -18.51 -20.14
N GLN A 208 8.24 -17.93 -19.09
CA GLN A 208 6.87 -18.38 -18.80
C GLN A 208 5.92 -18.03 -19.95
N LEU A 209 6.10 -16.87 -20.44
CA LEU A 209 5.25 -16.50 -21.58
C LEU A 209 5.46 -17.45 -22.77
N LYS A 210 6.71 -17.75 -23.06
CA LYS A 210 6.96 -18.70 -24.17
C LYS A 210 6.33 -20.06 -23.88
N ARG A 211 6.42 -20.50 -22.63
CA ARG A 211 5.78 -21.79 -22.29
C ARG A 211 4.26 -21.72 -22.49
N ARG A 212 3.75 -20.61 -22.05
CA ARG A 212 2.29 -20.46 -22.23
C ARG A 212 1.93 -20.45 -23.71
N GLU A 213 2.69 -19.71 -24.47
CA GLU A 213 2.41 -19.66 -25.92
C GLU A 213 2.50 -21.06 -26.55
N ARG A 214 3.53 -21.81 -26.11
CA ARG A 214 3.65 -23.19 -26.65
C ARG A 214 2.42 -24.03 -26.28
N THR A 215 2.03 -23.90 -25.04
CA THR A 215 0.87 -24.71 -24.62
C THR A 215 -0.38 -24.27 -25.37
N THR A 216 -0.55 -22.97 -25.45
CA THR A 216 -1.73 -22.48 -26.19
C THR A 216 -1.69 -22.96 -27.64
N SER A 217 -0.55 -22.86 -28.28
CA SER A 217 -0.42 -23.37 -29.67
C SER A 217 -0.75 -24.86 -29.76
N LYS A 218 -0.28 -25.64 -28.76
CA LYS A 218 -0.60 -27.10 -28.79
C LYS A 218 -2.11 -27.33 -28.65
N ILE A 219 -2.67 -26.53 -27.76
CA ILE A 219 -4.13 -26.70 -27.56
C ILE A 219 -4.85 -26.31 -28.87
N ALA A 220 -4.42 -25.22 -29.42
CA ALA A 220 -5.04 -24.81 -30.69
C ALA A 220 -4.91 -25.90 -31.75
N ASN A 221 -3.74 -26.48 -31.85
CA ASN A 221 -3.56 -27.58 -32.84
C ASN A 221 -4.48 -28.76 -32.55
N ILE A 222 -4.62 -29.07 -31.25
CA ILE A 222 -5.52 -30.20 -30.91
C ILE A 222 -6.95 -29.85 -31.33
N LEU A 223 -7.36 -28.62 -31.11
CA LEU A 223 -8.74 -28.25 -31.46
C LEU A 223 -8.94 -28.29 -32.97
N ILE A 224 -7.93 -27.76 -33.65
CA ILE A 224 -8.05 -27.78 -35.12
C ILE A 224 -8.12 -29.23 -35.63
N ASN A 225 -7.26 -30.06 -35.13
CA ASN A 225 -7.32 -31.48 -35.55
C ASN A 225 -8.67 -32.12 -35.20
N ALA A 226 -9.15 -31.85 -34.00
CA ALA A 226 -10.47 -32.43 -33.63
C ALA A 226 -11.56 -31.93 -34.58
N GLU A 227 -11.49 -30.63 -34.90
CA GLU A 227 -12.52 -30.10 -35.81
C GLU A 227 -12.39 -30.73 -37.21
N THR A 228 -11.19 -30.86 -37.62
CA THR A 228 -11.01 -31.51 -38.94
C THR A 228 -11.54 -32.95 -38.93
N ARG A 229 -11.27 -33.69 -37.88
CA ARG A 229 -11.79 -35.07 -37.80
C ARG A 229 -13.33 -35.05 -37.79
N LYS A 230 -13.84 -34.12 -37.04
CA LYS A 230 -15.32 -34.01 -37.01
C LYS A 230 -15.86 -33.73 -38.43
N LYS A 231 -15.25 -32.78 -39.08
CA LYS A 231 -15.72 -32.46 -40.44
C LYS A 231 -15.62 -33.70 -41.36
N GLU A 232 -14.50 -34.40 -41.26
CA GLU A 232 -14.38 -35.64 -42.07
C GLU A 232 -15.49 -36.64 -41.74
N ARG A 233 -15.76 -36.77 -40.48
CA ARG A 233 -16.86 -37.69 -40.09
C ARG A 233 -18.20 -37.22 -40.68
N ASP A 234 -18.40 -35.93 -40.56
CA ASP A 234 -19.67 -35.42 -41.11
C ASP A 234 -19.77 -35.67 -42.62
N ILE A 235 -18.67 -35.43 -43.29
CA ILE A 235 -18.66 -35.73 -44.73
C ILE A 235 -18.98 -37.21 -44.98
N LEU A 236 -18.40 -38.06 -44.18
CA LEU A 236 -18.68 -39.50 -44.35
C LEU A 236 -20.17 -39.80 -44.09
N ILE A 237 -20.69 -39.20 -43.02
CA ILE A 237 -22.11 -39.44 -42.71
C ILE A 237 -22.96 -38.95 -43.90
N ASP A 238 -22.62 -37.77 -44.36
CA ASP A 238 -23.39 -37.27 -45.52
C ASP A 238 -23.30 -38.25 -46.70
N GLU A 239 -22.11 -38.78 -46.96
CA GLU A 239 -21.99 -39.77 -48.06
C GLU A 239 -22.83 -41.02 -47.78
N LEU A 240 -22.83 -41.46 -46.52
CA LEU A 240 -23.65 -42.66 -46.22
C LEU A 240 -25.13 -42.36 -46.42
N ILE A 241 -25.53 -41.19 -45.95
CA ILE A 241 -26.96 -40.83 -46.13
C ILE A 241 -27.26 -40.80 -47.64
N ALA A 242 -26.41 -40.18 -48.40
CA ALA A 242 -26.63 -40.14 -49.86
C ALA A 242 -26.74 -41.56 -50.43
N GLU A 243 -25.84 -42.44 -50.00
CA GLU A 243 -25.93 -43.83 -50.49
C GLU A 243 -27.24 -44.50 -50.05
N ASP A 244 -27.65 -44.29 -48.78
CA ASP A 244 -28.93 -44.88 -48.31
C ASP A 244 -30.09 -44.36 -49.16
N VAL A 245 -30.04 -43.05 -49.42
CA VAL A 245 -31.14 -42.50 -50.24
C VAL A 245 -31.12 -43.16 -51.63
N LYS A 246 -29.94 -43.25 -52.21
CA LYS A 246 -29.84 -43.94 -53.52
C LYS A 246 -30.38 -45.37 -53.45
N TYR A 247 -30.01 -46.11 -52.42
CA TYR A 247 -30.51 -47.50 -52.30
C TYR A 247 -32.03 -47.50 -52.14
N GLU A 248 -32.55 -46.61 -51.28
CA GLU A 248 -34.01 -46.57 -51.11
C GLU A 248 -34.71 -46.28 -52.44
N SER A 249 -34.13 -45.36 -53.17
CA SER A 249 -34.73 -45.07 -54.48
C SER A 249 -34.71 -46.31 -55.39
N LEU A 250 -33.59 -47.00 -55.39
CA LEU A 250 -33.53 -48.23 -56.20
C LEU A 250 -34.56 -49.26 -55.72
N LEU A 251 -34.67 -49.41 -54.42
CA LEU A 251 -35.66 -50.38 -53.90
C LEU A 251 -37.08 -49.97 -54.32
N LYS A 252 -37.34 -48.62 -54.15
CA LYS A 252 -38.68 -48.16 -54.56
C LYS A 252 -38.92 -48.50 -56.04
N GLU A 253 -37.93 -48.24 -56.84
CA GLU A 253 -38.07 -48.58 -58.28
C GLU A 253 -38.30 -50.08 -58.48
N GLU A 254 -37.49 -50.89 -57.77
CA GLU A 254 -37.68 -52.36 -57.90
C GLU A 254 -39.09 -52.77 -57.44
N MET A 255 -39.51 -52.17 -56.31
CA MET A 255 -40.86 -52.53 -55.82
C MET A 255 -41.92 -52.12 -56.86
N GLU A 256 -41.78 -50.91 -57.43
CA GLU A 256 -42.73 -50.50 -58.48
C GLU A 256 -42.70 -51.47 -59.67
N ASN A 257 -41.48 -51.86 -60.04
CA ASN A 257 -41.40 -52.83 -61.14
C ASN A 257 -42.10 -54.15 -60.80
N ILE A 258 -41.88 -54.60 -59.56
CA ILE A 258 -42.53 -55.85 -59.16
C ILE A 258 -44.05 -55.66 -59.20
N GLN A 259 -44.51 -54.48 -58.69
CA GLN A 259 -45.97 -54.25 -58.72
C GLN A 259 -46.47 -54.23 -60.17
N ARG A 260 -45.71 -53.57 -61.05
CA ARG A 260 -46.11 -53.54 -62.47
C ARG A 260 -46.16 -54.96 -63.06
N LYS A 261 -45.12 -55.72 -62.72
CA LYS A 261 -45.13 -57.12 -63.21
C LYS A 261 -46.32 -57.90 -62.66
N ARG A 262 -46.63 -57.75 -61.37
CA ARG A 262 -47.79 -58.46 -60.79
C ARG A 262 -49.09 -58.02 -61.49
N MET A 263 -49.17 -56.70 -61.71
CA MET A 263 -50.40 -56.22 -62.39
C MET A 263 -50.49 -56.84 -63.80
N ARG A 264 -49.35 -56.88 -64.50
CA ARG A 264 -49.37 -57.51 -65.83
C ARG A 264 -49.78 -58.98 -65.74
N GLU A 265 -49.20 -59.69 -64.79
CA GLU A 265 -49.56 -61.12 -64.66
C GLU A 265 -51.05 -61.27 -64.33
N GLU A 266 -51.53 -60.37 -63.40
CA GLU A 266 -52.97 -60.45 -63.07
C GLU A 266 -53.82 -60.18 -64.31
N LEU A 267 -53.44 -59.15 -65.03
CA LEU A 267 -54.19 -58.88 -66.27
C LEU A 267 -54.15 -60.09 -67.22
N ALA A 268 -52.95 -60.69 -67.36
CA ALA A 268 -52.85 -61.88 -68.23
C ALA A 268 -53.78 -63.01 -67.74
N VAL A 269 -53.76 -63.26 -66.40
CA VAL A 269 -54.63 -64.33 -65.87
C VAL A 269 -56.10 -63.96 -66.14
N ASN A 270 -56.47 -62.72 -65.88
CA ASN A 270 -57.86 -62.33 -66.14
C ASN A 270 -58.24 -62.50 -67.61
N LEU A 271 -57.36 -62.09 -68.49
CA LEU A 271 -57.64 -62.28 -69.92
C LEU A 271 -57.82 -63.77 -70.28
N LYS A 272 -56.90 -64.56 -69.69
CA LYS A 272 -57.06 -66.01 -69.94
C LYS A 272 -58.42 -66.52 -69.44
N GLU A 273 -58.77 -66.07 -68.22
CA GLU A 273 -60.09 -66.51 -67.69
C GLU A 273 -61.22 -66.02 -68.61
N GLN A 274 -61.07 -64.77 -69.11
CA GLN A 274 -62.13 -64.25 -69.99
C GLN A 274 -62.22 -65.09 -71.27
N ILE A 275 -61.09 -65.43 -71.80
CA ILE A 275 -61.09 -66.27 -73.01
C ILE A 275 -61.79 -67.62 -72.72
N VAL A 276 -61.31 -68.22 -71.60
CA VAL A 276 -61.94 -69.53 -71.27
C VAL A 276 -63.45 -69.34 -71.07
N PHE A 277 -63.82 -68.31 -70.35
CA PHE A 277 -65.26 -68.08 -70.12
C PHE A 277 -65.98 -67.87 -71.45
N THR A 278 -65.41 -67.04 -72.33
CA THR A 278 -66.03 -66.84 -73.66
C THR A 278 -66.14 -68.16 -74.43
N GLU A 279 -65.12 -68.93 -74.37
CA GLU A 279 -65.17 -70.24 -75.06
C GLU A 279 -66.26 -71.14 -74.47
N GLN A 280 -66.32 -71.17 -73.13
CA GLN A 280 -67.37 -71.99 -72.51
C GLN A 280 -68.76 -71.49 -72.92
N CYS A 281 -68.91 -70.17 -72.95
CA CYS A 281 -70.20 -69.63 -73.41
C CYS A 281 -70.50 -70.06 -74.85
N LYS A 282 -69.45 -69.97 -75.71
CA LYS A 282 -69.65 -70.44 -77.10
C LYS A 282 -70.08 -71.91 -77.13
N LEU A 283 -69.38 -72.71 -76.32
CA LEU A 283 -69.76 -74.15 -76.31
C LEU A 283 -71.20 -74.32 -75.82
N ARG A 284 -71.53 -73.54 -74.77
CA ARG A 284 -72.92 -73.65 -74.28
C ARG A 284 -73.91 -73.27 -75.39
N TYR A 285 -73.61 -72.19 -76.14
CA TYR A 285 -74.53 -71.79 -77.23
C TYR A 285 -74.61 -72.89 -78.30
N VAL A 286 -73.45 -73.49 -78.61
CA VAL A 286 -73.47 -74.60 -79.59
C VAL A 286 -74.33 -75.75 -79.05
N GLU A 287 -74.17 -76.05 -77.75
CA GLU A 287 -74.98 -77.16 -77.19
C GLU A 287 -76.48 -76.79 -77.20
N GLN A 288 -76.73 -75.48 -76.81
CA GLN A 288 -78.15 -75.06 -76.85
C GLN A 288 -78.68 -75.13 -78.29
N ASP A 289 -77.85 -74.72 -79.26
CA ASP A 289 -78.26 -74.84 -80.67
C ASP A 289 -78.47 -76.31 -81.07
N ARG A 290 -77.58 -77.18 -80.62
CA ARG A 290 -77.78 -78.62 -80.88
C ARG A 290 -79.08 -79.13 -80.25
N MET A 291 -79.25 -78.70 -78.95
CA MET A 291 -80.50 -79.16 -78.31
C MET A 291 -81.72 -78.59 -79.05
N PHE A 292 -81.60 -77.35 -79.41
CA PHE A 292 -82.71 -76.74 -80.16
C PHE A 292 -82.92 -77.50 -81.48
N ALA A 293 -81.84 -77.80 -82.25
CA ALA A 293 -81.96 -78.59 -83.49
C ALA A 293 -82.58 -79.96 -83.22
N GLU A 294 -82.18 -80.61 -82.12
CA GLU A 294 -82.78 -81.92 -81.78
C GLU A 294 -84.27 -81.76 -81.46
N GLU A 295 -84.61 -80.68 -80.71
CA GLU A 295 -86.03 -80.47 -80.39
C GLU A 295 -86.84 -80.22 -81.66
N ILE A 296 -86.26 -79.45 -82.58
CA ILE A 296 -86.98 -79.19 -83.85
C ILE A 296 -87.12 -80.51 -84.63
N MET A 297 -86.02 -81.27 -84.69
CA MET A 297 -86.11 -82.57 -85.37
C MET A 297 -87.14 -83.48 -84.70
N ARG A 298 -87.15 -83.50 -83.34
CA ARG A 298 -88.19 -84.29 -82.64
C ARG A 298 -89.58 -83.80 -83.01
N LYS A 299 -89.75 -82.43 -83.06
CA LYS A 299 -91.08 -81.90 -83.45
C LYS A 299 -91.42 -82.29 -84.88
N ILE A 300 -90.47 -82.27 -85.78
CA ILE A 300 -90.73 -82.66 -87.17
C ILE A 300 -91.11 -84.14 -87.25
N VAL A 301 -90.36 -84.99 -86.52
CA VAL A 301 -90.71 -86.44 -86.51
C VAL A 301 -92.12 -86.62 -85.91
N GLU A 302 -92.37 -85.89 -84.80
CA GLU A 302 -93.72 -86.03 -84.19
C GLU A 302 -94.79 -85.50 -85.16
N ASP A 303 -94.50 -84.38 -85.85
CA ASP A 303 -95.49 -83.88 -86.81
C ASP A 303 -95.66 -84.86 -87.98
N GLU A 304 -94.55 -85.47 -88.50
CA GLU A 304 -94.68 -86.50 -89.54
C GLU A 304 -95.47 -87.72 -89.03
N LYS A 305 -95.21 -88.16 -87.75
CA LYS A 305 -96.01 -89.27 -87.17
C LYS A 305 -97.50 -88.88 -87.09
N THR A 306 -97.76 -87.58 -86.67
CA THR A 306 -99.18 -87.14 -86.59
C THR A 306 -99.76 -87.02 -88.01
N ALA A 307 -98.96 -86.50 -88.98
CA ALA A 307 -99.46 -86.43 -90.36
C ALA A 307 -99.76 -87.83 -90.92
N ARG A 308 -98.87 -88.88 -90.63
CA ARG A 308 -99.14 -90.27 -91.07
C ARG A 308 -100.40 -90.83 -90.39
N LEU A 309 -100.56 -90.51 -89.02
CA LEU A 309 -101.76 -91.03 -88.33
C LEU A 309 -103.01 -90.29 -88.83
N THR A 310 -102.88 -88.99 -89.20
CA THR A 310 -104.05 -88.25 -89.71
C THR A 310 -104.38 -88.74 -91.12
N ALA A 311 -103.35 -89.01 -91.95
CA ALA A 311 -103.61 -89.57 -93.30
C ALA A 311 -104.23 -90.98 -93.20
N ALA A 312 -103.68 -91.81 -92.25
CA ALA A 312 -104.27 -93.16 -92.04
C ALA A 312 -105.71 -93.02 -91.49
N ALA A 313 -105.97 -92.00 -90.61
CA ALA A 313 -107.34 -91.78 -90.08
C ALA A 313 -108.25 -91.26 -91.21
N ARG A 314 -107.72 -90.38 -92.10
CA ARG A 314 -108.54 -89.94 -93.26
C ARG A 314 -108.83 -91.11 -94.19
N ARG A 315 -107.83 -92.06 -94.41
CA ARG A 315 -108.07 -93.26 -95.25
C ARG A 315 -109.08 -94.21 -94.58
N ARG A 316 -108.98 -94.37 -93.24
CA ARG A 316 -109.95 -95.22 -92.54
C ARG A 316 -111.35 -94.58 -92.57
N MET A 317 -111.41 -93.20 -92.42
CA MET A 317 -112.72 -92.52 -92.45
C MET A 317 -113.31 -92.59 -93.87
N GLN A 318 -112.53 -92.45 -94.94
CA GLN A 318 -113.06 -92.57 -96.31
C GLN A 318 -113.54 -93.99 -96.61
N LEU A 319 -112.79 -94.97 -96.09
CA LEU A 319 -113.26 -96.37 -96.25
C LEU A 319 -114.55 -96.63 -95.46
N GLN A 320 -114.60 -96.01 -94.20
CA GLN A 320 -115.85 -96.16 -93.42
C GLN A 320 -117.00 -95.42 -94.11
N TYR A 321 -116.68 -94.22 -94.65
CA TYR A 321 -117.74 -93.49 -95.36
C TYR A 321 -118.19 -94.27 -96.61
N ARG A 322 -117.27 -94.92 -97.34
CA ARG A 322 -117.64 -95.76 -98.50
C ARG A 322 -118.44 -96.99 -98.06
N GLU A 323 -118.04 -97.58 -96.91
CA GLU A 323 -118.78 -98.76 -96.43
C GLU A 323 -120.16 -98.34 -95.91
N ASP A 324 -120.22 -97.15 -95.27
CA ASP A 324 -121.51 -96.68 -94.74
C ASP A 324 -122.43 -96.25 -95.89
N LEU A 325 -121.87 -95.64 -96.94
CA LEU A 325 -122.69 -95.33 -98.12
C LEU A 325 -123.17 -96.59 -98.83
N ALA A 326 -122.30 -97.63 -98.91
CA ALA A 326 -122.72 -98.92 -99.50
C ALA A 326 -123.80 -99.59 -98.65
N ARG A 327 -123.67 -99.43 -97.29
CA ARG A 327 -124.69 -100.02 -96.42
C ARG A 327 -126.02 -99.25 -96.53
N LEU A 328 -125.93 -97.88 -96.70
CA LEU A 328 -127.17 -97.10 -96.83
C LEU A 328 -127.83 -97.35 -98.19
N ILE A 329 -126.97 -97.55 -99.23
CA ILE A 329 -127.55 -97.88 -100.55
C ILE A 329 -128.17 -99.29 -100.51
N GLU A 330 -127.57 -100.24 -99.83
CA GLU A 330 -128.15 -101.60 -99.71
C GLU A 330 -129.41 -101.57 -98.83
N ALA A 331 -129.33 -100.74 -97.74
CA ALA A 331 -130.52 -100.65 -96.87
C ALA A 331 -131.67 -99.98 -97.63
N ARG A 332 -131.31 -98.89 -98.46
CA ARG A 332 -132.35 -98.28 -99.32
C ARG A 332 -132.86 -99.28 -100.36
N ARG A 333 -132.04 -100.10 -100.97
CA ARG A 333 -132.49 -101.14 -101.91
C ARG A 333 -133.37 -102.18 -101.20
N LYS A 334 -133.04 -102.52 -99.93
CA LYS A 334 -133.82 -103.52 -99.17
C LYS A 334 -135.18 -102.93 -98.76
N ILE A 335 -135.13 -101.59 -98.43
CA ILE A 335 -136.40 -100.93 -98.07
C ILE A 335 -137.27 -100.79 -99.33
N ARG A 336 -136.67 -100.49 -100.48
CA ARG A 336 -137.44 -100.42 -101.74
C ARG A 336 -137.97 -101.81 -102.16
N GLU A 337 -137.15 -102.81 -101.96
CA GLU A 337 -137.64 -104.18 -102.27
C GLU A 337 -138.76 -104.59 -101.31
N GLU A 338 -138.63 -104.20 -100.04
CA GLU A 338 -139.69 -104.51 -99.04
C GLU A 338 -140.95 -103.67 -99.32
N GLU A 339 -140.73 -102.39 -99.81
CA GLU A 339 -141.91 -101.56 -100.16
C GLU A 339 -142.58 -102.10 -101.44
N ILE A 340 -141.75 -102.58 -102.38
CA ILE A 340 -142.35 -103.21 -103.59
C ILE A 340 -143.05 -104.51 -103.21
N PHE A 341 -142.46 -105.26 -102.29
CA PHE A 341 -143.12 -106.50 -101.81
C PHE A 341 -144.39 -106.17 -101.04
N ASN A 342 -144.40 -105.09 -100.23
CA ASN A 342 -145.59 -104.73 -99.43
C ASN A 342 -146.67 -104.12 -100.33
N THR A 343 -146.23 -103.37 -101.37
CA THR A 343 -147.21 -102.83 -102.33
C THR A 343 -147.80 -103.95 -103.21
N GLN A 344 -147.06 -105.01 -103.53
CA GLN A 344 -147.58 -106.17 -104.29
C GLN A 344 -148.50 -107.05 -103.42
N GLU A 345 -148.21 -107.06 -102.11
CA GLU A 345 -149.06 -107.84 -101.18
C GLU A 345 -150.35 -107.08 -100.87
N THR A 346 -150.28 -105.73 -100.85
CA THR A 346 -151.50 -104.93 -100.62
C THR A 346 -152.34 -104.87 -101.92
N ALA A 347 -151.71 -104.99 -103.07
CA ALA A 347 -152.47 -105.05 -104.34
C ALA A 347 -153.12 -106.43 -104.53
N LYS A 348 -152.49 -107.54 -103.98
CA LYS A 348 -153.09 -108.90 -104.08
C LYS A 348 -154.24 -109.06 -103.08
N GLU A 349 -154.15 -108.29 -101.96
CA GLU A 349 -155.20 -108.34 -100.90
C GLU A 349 -156.38 -107.43 -101.28
N GLU A 350 -156.11 -106.37 -102.11
CA GLU A 350 -157.19 -105.48 -102.60
C GLU A 350 -157.91 -106.13 -103.79
N LYS A 351 -157.22 -106.99 -104.53
CA LYS A 351 -157.88 -107.77 -105.60
C LYS A 351 -158.74 -108.90 -105.02
N ARG A 352 -158.36 -109.39 -103.81
CA ARG A 352 -159.17 -110.45 -103.17
C ARG A 352 -160.41 -109.85 -102.49
N ARG A 353 -160.24 -108.53 -102.06
CA ARG A 353 -161.38 -107.86 -101.42
C ARG A 353 -162.38 -107.36 -102.47
N GLU A 354 -161.83 -107.01 -103.67
CA GLU A 354 -162.73 -106.58 -104.76
C GLU A 354 -163.46 -107.77 -105.38
N LYS A 355 -162.88 -108.99 -105.31
CA LYS A 355 -163.57 -110.20 -105.80
C LYS A 355 -164.62 -110.69 -104.79
N ALA A 356 -164.33 -110.40 -103.49
CA ALA A 356 -165.30 -110.81 -102.44
C ALA A 356 -166.48 -109.84 -102.38
N ASN A 357 -166.26 -108.60 -102.78
CA ASN A 357 -167.34 -107.59 -102.79
C ASN A 357 -168.23 -107.74 -104.04
N LEU A 358 -167.66 -108.22 -105.12
CA LEU A 358 -168.46 -108.46 -106.34
C LEU A 358 -169.32 -109.72 -106.21
N GLU A 359 -168.96 -110.62 -105.29
CA GLU A 359 -169.76 -111.85 -105.05
C GLU A 359 -170.87 -111.59 -104.04
N ARG A 360 -170.61 -110.55 -103.18
CA ARG A 360 -171.64 -110.15 -102.20
C ARG A 360 -172.72 -109.31 -102.86
N ILE A 361 -172.37 -108.57 -103.89
CA ILE A 361 -173.34 -107.73 -104.63
C ILE A 361 -174.17 -108.62 -105.57
N LYS A 362 -173.62 -109.71 -105.99
CA LYS A 362 -174.36 -110.69 -106.82
C LYS A 362 -175.34 -111.52 -105.98
N GLU A 363 -175.03 -111.69 -104.70
CA GLU A 363 -175.90 -112.45 -103.77
C GLU A 363 -177.01 -111.56 -103.19
N ASP A 364 -176.71 -110.28 -103.08
CA ASP A 364 -177.73 -109.31 -102.59
C ASP A 364 -178.70 -108.95 -103.71
N ARG A 365 -178.18 -109.04 -104.93
CA ARG A 365 -179.06 -108.83 -106.10
C ARG A 365 -179.96 -110.05 -106.33
N LYS A 366 -179.61 -111.19 -105.96
CA LYS A 366 -180.42 -112.42 -106.08
C LYS A 366 -181.45 -112.51 -104.94
N ARG A 367 -181.06 -112.00 -103.77
CA ARG A 367 -181.95 -112.01 -102.59
C ARG A 367 -183.05 -110.94 -102.74
N LEU A 368 -182.74 -109.91 -103.41
CA LEU A 368 -183.71 -108.82 -103.62
C LEU A 368 -184.69 -109.17 -104.75
N LEU A 369 -184.25 -109.99 -105.62
CA LEU A 369 -185.11 -110.46 -106.73
C LEU A 369 -185.98 -111.65 -106.30
N GLU A 370 -185.68 -112.43 -105.24
CA GLU A 370 -186.47 -113.56 -104.69
C GLU A 370 -187.55 -113.05 -103.74
N LYS A 371 -187.37 -111.89 -103.16
CA LYS A 371 -188.31 -111.34 -102.15
C LYS A 371 -189.40 -110.50 -102.84
N HIS A 372 -189.15 -110.08 -103.99
CA HIS A 372 -190.11 -109.11 -104.55
C HIS A 372 -190.67 -109.61 -105.88
N ALA A 373 -190.27 -110.86 -106.23
CA ALA A 373 -190.64 -111.49 -107.52
C ALA A 373 -192.12 -111.92 -107.49
N SER A 374 -192.87 -112.05 -106.37
CA SER A 374 -194.29 -112.50 -106.36
C SER A 374 -195.23 -111.29 -106.33
N ASN A 375 -194.55 -110.03 -106.17
CA ASN A 375 -195.46 -108.88 -105.96
C ASN A 375 -195.27 -107.85 -107.06
N VAL A 376 -194.15 -108.07 -108.07
CA VAL A 376 -193.90 -106.95 -109.00
C VAL A 376 -193.52 -107.53 -110.36
N GLY A 377 -193.83 -108.92 -110.57
CA GLY A 377 -193.37 -109.71 -111.74
C GLY A 377 -194.02 -109.23 -113.03
N ASP A 378 -195.08 -108.25 -112.90
CA ASP A 378 -195.66 -107.86 -114.21
C ASP A 378 -195.30 -106.42 -114.54
N PHE A 379 -194.37 -105.66 -113.69
CA PHE A 379 -194.07 -104.24 -113.99
C PHE A 379 -192.55 -104.04 -114.06
N ILE A 380 -191.70 -105.27 -114.20
CA ILE A 380 -190.23 -105.08 -114.16
C ILE A 380 -189.68 -105.35 -115.57
N ASN A 381 -188.98 -104.29 -116.10
CA ASN A 381 -188.22 -104.11 -117.35
C ASN A 381 -187.15 -105.18 -117.53
N LYS A 382 -187.38 -106.10 -118.30
CA LYS A 382 -186.62 -107.35 -118.55
C LYS A 382 -185.24 -107.02 -119.13
N SER A 383 -184.96 -105.81 -119.27
CA SER A 383 -183.67 -105.42 -119.89
C SER A 383 -182.67 -104.98 -118.81
N ALA A 384 -182.91 -105.00 -117.59
CA ALA A 384 -181.96 -104.66 -116.50
C ALA A 384 -181.66 -105.89 -115.65
N LEU A 385 -181.82 -107.18 -116.18
CA LEU A 385 -181.61 -108.41 -115.38
C LEU A 385 -180.70 -109.36 -116.16
N SER A 386 -179.64 -109.99 -115.44
CA SER A 386 -178.65 -110.97 -115.95
C SER A 386 -179.31 -112.32 -116.24
N GLU A 387 -178.91 -113.15 -117.32
CA GLU A 387 -179.52 -114.39 -117.86
C GLU A 387 -179.87 -115.37 -116.73
N GLU A 388 -179.15 -115.39 -115.55
CA GLU A 388 -179.42 -116.22 -114.35
C GLU A 388 -180.49 -115.56 -113.47
N GLU A 389 -180.77 -114.31 -113.46
CA GLU A 389 -181.76 -113.51 -112.71
C GLU A 389 -183.10 -113.46 -113.44
N GLN A 390 -183.17 -113.84 -114.69
CA GLN A 390 -184.38 -113.95 -115.53
C GLN A 390 -185.05 -115.33 -115.34
N LYS A 391 -184.21 -116.36 -114.94
CA LYS A 391 -184.72 -117.72 -114.64
C LYS A 391 -185.35 -117.78 -113.24
N ILE A 392 -185.03 -116.91 -112.29
CA ILE A 392 -185.56 -116.86 -110.91
C ILE A 392 -186.88 -116.09 -110.90
N ILE A 393 -187.24 -115.32 -111.80
CA ILE A 393 -188.54 -114.63 -111.90
C ILE A 393 -189.52 -115.49 -112.72
N GLU A 394 -189.13 -116.45 -113.54
CA GLU A 394 -190.01 -117.36 -114.30
C GLU A 394 -190.44 -118.56 -113.45
N GLN A 395 -189.72 -118.81 -112.30
CA GLN A 395 -190.08 -119.86 -111.34
C GLN A 395 -191.16 -119.37 -110.37
N PHE A 396 -191.58 -118.12 -110.41
CA PHE A 396 -192.60 -117.59 -109.46
C PHE A 396 -193.66 -116.81 -110.24
N ALA A 397 -193.90 -116.71 -111.67
CA ALA A 397 -195.16 -116.57 -112.45
C ALA A 397 -195.91 -117.92 -112.53
#